data_AF-A0A250G5B3-F1
#
_entry.id   AF-A0A250G5B3-F1
#
_cell.length_a   1.000
_cell.length_b   1.000
_cell.length_c   1.000
_cell.angle_alpha   90.00
_cell.angle_beta   90.00
_cell.angle_gamma   90.00
#
_symmetry.space_group_name_H-M   'P 1'
#
loop_
_entity.id
_entity.type
_entity.pdbx_description
1 polymer ?
#
loop_
_entity_poly.entity_id
_entity_poly.type
_entity_poly.pdbx_seq_one_letter_code
_entity_poly.pdbx_strand_id
1 'polypeptide(L)'
;MFHTTKIIIPCLFSKSQDRLDNFILLKYYSELFNEINTLNIYYNKYFWYSKMKFDYINKYGKDDLNFEQGQFKLIEEGEQYENVDWSIIEDIHKQFET
;
A
#
# COMPACT_ATOMS: atom_id res chain seq x y z
N MET A 1 15.85 27.79 11.27
CA MET A 1 15.07 27.85 10.02
C MET A 1 15.06 26.44 9.43
N PHE A 2 14.01 25.65 9.67
CA PHE A 2 13.93 24.28 9.15
C PHE A 2 13.35 24.33 7.73
N HIS A 3 14.16 23.98 6.73
CA HIS A 3 13.68 23.73 5.38
C HIS A 3 13.04 22.34 5.35
N THR A 4 11.71 22.29 5.48
CA THR A 4 10.93 21.09 5.22
C THR A 4 10.83 20.90 3.71
N THR A 5 11.72 20.09 3.15
CA THR A 5 11.59 19.58 1.79
C THR A 5 10.32 18.73 1.73
N LYS A 6 9.26 19.27 1.12
CA LYS A 6 8.07 18.50 0.77
C LYS A 6 8.49 17.45 -0.25
N ILE A 7 8.72 16.22 0.22
CA ILE A 7 8.81 15.06 -0.66
C ILE A 7 7.39 14.83 -1.18
N ILE A 8 7.10 15.44 -2.33
CA ILE A 8 5.92 15.11 -3.12
C ILE A 8 6.24 13.75 -3.73
N ILE A 9 5.73 12.66 -3.14
CA ILE A 9 5.69 11.36 -3.81
C ILE A 9 4.73 11.56 -4.99
N PRO A 10 5.20 11.56 -6.25
CA PRO A 10 4.30 11.65 -7.37
C PRO A 10 3.48 10.37 -7.34
N CYS A 11 2.20 10.50 -7.01
CA CYS A 11 1.25 9.41 -7.05
C CYS A 11 1.25 8.87 -8.49
N LEU A 12 1.91 7.74 -8.70
CA LEU A 12 1.94 6.98 -9.96
C LEU A 12 0.56 6.35 -10.19
N PHE A 13 -0.44 7.18 -10.41
CA PHE A 13 -1.69 6.77 -11.03
C PHE A 13 -1.86 7.60 -12.30
N SER A 14 -0.95 7.35 -13.25
CA SER A 14 -1.17 7.80 -14.62
C SER A 14 -2.39 7.07 -15.15
N LYS A 15 -3.32 7.84 -15.74
CA LYS A 15 -4.45 7.35 -16.54
C LYS A 15 -3.94 6.41 -17.63
N SER A 16 -3.84 5.12 -17.32
CA SER A 16 -3.52 4.08 -18.29
C SER A 16 -4.54 2.97 -18.10
N GLN A 17 -5.41 2.83 -19.11
CA GLN A 17 -6.26 1.69 -19.43
C GLN A 17 -6.30 0.58 -18.37
N ASP A 18 -7.47 0.40 -17.75
CA ASP A 18 -7.81 -0.60 -16.74
C ASP A 18 -7.30 -2.01 -17.11
N ARG A 19 -6.06 -2.33 -16.74
CA ARG A 19 -5.52 -3.69 -16.77
C ARG A 19 -5.37 -4.15 -15.34
N LEU A 20 -6.21 -5.13 -15.01
CA LEU A 20 -6.18 -5.92 -13.78
C LEU A 20 -4.78 -6.53 -13.52
N ASP A 21 -3.98 -6.74 -14.57
CA ASP A 21 -2.61 -7.24 -14.48
C ASP A 21 -1.65 -6.39 -13.62
N ASN A 22 -2.01 -5.14 -13.27
CA ASN A 22 -1.21 -4.26 -12.40
C ASN A 22 -1.38 -4.50 -10.89
N PHE A 23 -2.34 -5.34 -10.48
CA PHE A 23 -2.59 -5.62 -9.07
C PHE A 23 -1.85 -6.89 -8.66
N ILE A 24 -0.81 -6.79 -7.82
CA ILE A 24 -0.06 -7.98 -7.36
C ILE A 24 -0.95 -8.92 -6.54
N LEU A 25 -1.96 -8.36 -5.87
CA LEU A 25 -2.93 -9.13 -5.10
C LEU A 25 -3.81 -10.02 -5.97
N LEU A 26 -3.92 -9.80 -7.29
CA LEU A 26 -4.62 -10.74 -8.17
C LEU A 26 -4.00 -12.14 -8.19
N LYS A 27 -2.70 -12.27 -7.89
CA LYS A 27 -2.03 -13.57 -7.79
C LYS A 27 -2.40 -14.33 -6.51
N TYR A 28 -2.71 -13.63 -5.42
CA TYR A 28 -2.89 -14.20 -4.08
C TYR A 28 -4.36 -14.17 -3.61
N TYR A 29 -5.17 -13.27 -4.15
CA TYR A 29 -6.55 -12.99 -3.77
C TYR A 29 -7.40 -12.77 -5.03
N SER A 30 -7.20 -13.58 -6.06
CA SER A 30 -7.81 -13.43 -7.38
C SER A 30 -9.34 -13.24 -7.31
N GLU A 31 -9.99 -13.94 -6.39
CA GLU A 31 -11.41 -13.94 -6.13
C GLU A 31 -11.96 -12.60 -5.62
N LEU A 32 -11.13 -11.79 -4.98
CA LEU A 32 -11.52 -10.45 -4.52
C LEU A 32 -11.44 -9.41 -5.63
N PHE A 33 -10.64 -9.66 -6.66
CA PHE A 33 -10.31 -8.74 -7.75
C PHE A 33 -11.02 -9.07 -9.07
N ASN A 34 -12.18 -9.74 -8.99
CA ASN A 34 -13.02 -10.00 -10.16
C ASN A 34 -13.51 -8.70 -10.84
N GLU A 35 -13.52 -7.58 -10.11
CA GLU A 35 -13.85 -6.23 -10.62
C GLU A 35 -12.92 -5.17 -9.98
N ILE A 36 -12.61 -4.09 -10.69
CA ILE A 36 -11.87 -2.95 -10.11
C ILE A 36 -12.84 -2.11 -9.28
N ASN A 37 -12.67 -2.13 -7.95
CA ASN A 37 -13.41 -1.26 -7.03
C ASN A 37 -12.44 -0.54 -6.07
N THR A 38 -12.95 0.44 -5.33
CA THR A 38 -12.14 1.27 -4.42
C THR A 38 -11.45 0.46 -3.33
N LEU A 39 -12.07 -0.60 -2.83
CA LEU A 39 -11.51 -1.47 -1.80
C LEU A 39 -10.33 -2.31 -2.35
N ASN A 40 -10.45 -2.79 -3.58
CA ASN A 40 -9.40 -3.49 -4.30
C ASN A 40 -8.19 -2.58 -4.58
N ILE A 41 -8.45 -1.32 -4.95
CA ILE A 41 -7.41 -0.30 -5.09
C ILE A 41 -6.72 -0.05 -3.74
N TYR A 42 -7.50 0.03 -2.66
CA TYR A 42 -6.98 0.21 -1.31
C TYR A 42 -6.02 -0.92 -0.90
N TYR A 43 -6.42 -2.19 -1.04
CA TYR A 43 -5.55 -3.31 -0.70
C TYR A 43 -4.25 -3.30 -1.51
N ASN A 44 -4.33 -3.00 -2.80
CA ASN A 44 -3.14 -2.96 -3.66
C ASN A 44 -2.20 -1.80 -3.29
N LYS A 45 -2.77 -0.65 -2.93
CA LYS A 45 -2.02 0.48 -2.39
C LYS A 45 -1.30 0.08 -1.11
N TYR A 46 -1.98 -0.61 -0.19
CA TYR A 46 -1.38 -1.09 1.05
C TYR A 46 -0.23 -2.08 0.79
N PHE A 47 -0.43 -3.05 -0.10
CA PHE A 47 0.60 -4.01 -0.51
C PHE A 47 1.87 -3.33 -1.02
N TRP A 48 1.74 -2.43 -2.00
CA TRP A 48 2.89 -1.77 -2.60
C TRP A 48 3.62 -0.87 -1.62
N TYR A 49 2.88 -0.22 -0.72
CA TYR A 49 3.47 0.58 0.35
C TYR A 49 4.32 -0.28 1.29
N SER A 50 3.76 -1.40 1.77
CA SER A 50 4.46 -2.33 2.66
C SER A 50 5.72 -2.90 2.01
N LYS A 51 5.62 -3.31 0.73
CA LYS A 51 6.78 -3.77 -0.05
C LYS A 51 7.87 -2.70 -0.18
N MET A 52 7.48 -1.48 -0.55
CA MET A 52 8.43 -0.37 -0.70
C MET A 52 9.12 -0.03 0.62
N LYS A 53 8.37 0.00 1.74
CA LYS A 53 8.90 0.19 3.09
C LYS A 53 9.95 -0.88 3.39
N PHE A 54 9.62 -2.15 3.16
CA PHE A 54 10.51 -3.28 3.38
C PHE A 54 11.81 -3.19 2.56
N ASP A 55 11.69 -3.00 1.24
CA ASP A 55 12.83 -2.88 0.33
C ASP A 55 13.74 -1.69 0.71
N TYR A 56 13.13 -0.58 1.13
CA TYR A 56 13.86 0.61 1.56
C TYR A 56 14.63 0.36 2.87
N ILE A 57 13.97 -0.17 3.90
CA ILE A 57 14.59 -0.46 5.20
C ILE A 57 15.76 -1.42 5.03
N ASN A 58 15.56 -2.49 4.25
CA ASN A 58 16.59 -3.49 3.97
C ASN A 58 17.80 -2.91 3.24
N LYS A 59 17.59 -1.94 2.34
CA LYS A 59 18.66 -1.35 1.54
C LYS A 59 19.43 -0.24 2.26
N TYR A 60 18.74 0.60 3.03
CA TYR A 60 19.30 1.85 3.53
C TYR A 60 19.45 1.93 5.04
N GLY A 61 18.83 1.01 5.80
CA GLY A 61 18.95 0.97 7.25
C GLY A 61 18.24 2.15 7.93
N LYS A 62 16.98 1.92 8.32
CA LYS A 62 16.13 2.77 9.19
C LYS A 62 15.95 4.23 8.76
N ASP A 63 14.87 4.45 8.00
CA ASP A 63 14.11 5.71 8.02
C ASP A 63 12.65 5.41 8.44
N ASP A 64 12.51 4.65 9.54
CA ASP A 64 11.23 4.02 9.94
C ASP A 64 10.12 5.04 10.21
N LEU A 65 10.45 6.24 10.69
CA LEU A 65 9.46 7.19 11.22
C LEU A 65 8.52 7.74 10.15
N ASN A 66 9.03 8.03 8.95
CA ASN A 66 8.21 8.49 7.82
C ASN A 66 7.35 7.37 7.24
N PHE A 67 7.88 6.15 7.22
CA PHE A 67 7.18 4.98 6.72
C PHE A 67 6.09 4.49 7.69
N GLU A 68 6.33 4.57 9.00
CA GLU A 68 5.31 4.29 10.02
C GLU A 68 4.14 5.26 9.91
N GLN A 69 4.41 6.57 9.79
CA GLN A 69 3.34 7.57 9.61
C GLN A 69 2.53 7.34 8.33
N GLY A 70 3.17 6.97 7.22
CA GLY A 70 2.43 6.66 6.00
C GLY A 70 1.64 5.36 6.10
N GLN A 71 2.12 4.37 6.85
CA GLN A 71 1.38 3.14 7.12
C GLN A 71 0.14 3.41 7.99
N PHE A 72 0.23 4.27 9.01
CA PHE A 72 -0.94 4.67 9.79
C PHE A 72 -1.99 5.38 8.95
N LYS A 73 -1.60 6.29 8.05
CA LYS A 73 -2.55 6.96 7.13
C LYS A 73 -3.29 5.98 6.24
N LEU A 74 -2.64 4.89 5.83
CA LEU A 74 -3.30 3.84 5.06
C LEU A 74 -4.27 3.03 5.93
N ILE A 75 -4.00 2.84 7.22
CA ILE A 75 -4.96 2.22 8.13
C ILE A 75 -6.17 3.13 8.30
N GLU A 76 -5.97 4.43 8.55
CA GLU A 76 -7.06 5.43 8.66
C GLU A 76 -7.92 5.51 7.38
N GLU A 77 -7.32 5.37 6.19
CA GLU A 77 -8.05 5.27 4.93
C GLU A 77 -8.86 3.97 4.84
N GLY A 78 -8.33 2.86 5.35
CA GLY A 78 -9.01 1.57 5.43
C GLY A 78 -10.28 1.63 6.28
N GLU A 79 -10.23 2.33 7.42
CA GLU A 79 -11.35 2.53 8.33
C GLU A 79 -12.55 3.26 7.69
N GLN A 80 -12.35 3.94 6.56
CA GLN A 80 -13.41 4.59 5.81
C GLN A 80 -14.24 3.61 4.96
N TYR A 81 -13.77 2.38 4.76
CA TYR A 81 -14.47 1.35 3.99
C TYR A 81 -15.22 0.40 4.93
N GLU A 82 -16.55 0.39 4.86
CA GLU A 82 -17.41 -0.46 5.71
C GLU A 82 -17.11 -1.96 5.58
N ASN A 83 -16.69 -2.39 4.39
CA ASN A 83 -16.46 -3.81 4.06
C ASN A 83 -14.98 -4.17 3.99
N VAL A 84 -14.10 -3.38 4.63
CA VAL A 84 -12.68 -3.73 4.69
C VAL A 84 -12.47 -5.03 5.47
N ASP A 85 -11.71 -5.94 4.89
CA ASP A 85 -11.26 -7.17 5.50
C ASP A 85 -9.83 -6.95 6.01
N TRP A 86 -9.74 -6.72 7.31
CA TRP A 86 -8.47 -6.49 7.99
C TRP A 86 -7.55 -7.71 7.98
N SER A 87 -8.07 -8.93 7.78
CA SER A 87 -7.24 -10.14 7.71
C SER A 87 -6.29 -10.09 6.50
N ILE A 88 -6.75 -9.52 5.38
CA ILE A 88 -5.93 -9.31 4.19
C ILE A 88 -4.79 -8.33 4.49
N ILE A 89 -5.09 -7.25 5.23
CA ILE A 89 -4.09 -6.26 5.64
C ILE A 89 -3.03 -6.90 6.53
N GLU A 90 -3.43 -7.70 7.51
CA GLU A 90 -2.51 -8.46 8.36
C GLU A 90 -1.64 -9.43 7.56
N ASP A 91 -2.23 -10.15 6.60
CA ASP A 91 -1.50 -11.11 5.77
C ASP A 91 -0.51 -10.44 4.81
N ILE A 92 -0.85 -9.24 4.31
CA ILE A 92 0.12 -8.41 3.59
C ILE A 92 1.25 -7.99 4.54
N HIS A 93 0.94 -7.59 5.77
CA HIS A 93 1.96 -7.14 6.73
C HIS A 93 2.96 -8.25 7.06
N LYS A 94 2.47 -9.45 7.37
CA LYS A 94 3.29 -10.64 7.69
C LYS A 94 4.27 -11.03 6.59
N GLN A 95 3.95 -10.76 5.32
CA GLN A 95 4.84 -11.04 4.19
C GLN A 95 6.14 -10.23 4.24
N PHE A 96 6.18 -9.14 5.00
CA PHE A 96 7.29 -8.18 5.02
C PHE A 96 7.90 -7.98 6.41
N GLU A 97 7.54 -8.80 7.40
CA GLU A 97 8.13 -8.78 8.76
C GLU A 97 9.31 -9.77 8.94
N THR A 98 9.89 -10.29 7.85
CA THR A 98 10.99 -11.28 7.87
C THR A 98 12.35 -10.70 7.52
#